data_AF-A0A1H6FVH4-F1
#
_entry.id   AF-A0A1H6FVH4-F1
#
_cell.length_a   1.000
_cell.length_b   1.000
_cell.length_c   1.000
_cell.angle_alpha   90.00
_cell.angle_beta   90.00
_cell.angle_gamma   90.00
#
_symmetry.space_group_name_H-M   'P 1'
#
loop_
_entity.id
_entity.type
_entity.pdbx_description
1 polymer ?
#
loop_
_entity_poly.entity_id
_entity_poly.type
_entity_poly.pdbx_seq_one_letter_code
_entity_poly.pdbx_strand_id
1 'polypeptide(L)'
;MTTFRDHLGETLEIGERVRVTLEKEDDGTLVAAHPNDSSPLDIAVVEGMALLEEEPPTQPVEVELLPRAVDGRIAGRVVDARQSG
;
A
#
# COMPACT_ATOMS: atom_id res chain seq x y z
N MET A 1 -28.80 -4.85 -12.82
CA MET A 1 -27.82 -5.69 -12.10
C MET A 1 -26.44 -5.27 -12.56
N THR A 2 -25.97 -4.12 -12.07
CA THR A 2 -24.65 -3.61 -12.40
C THR A 2 -23.68 -4.12 -11.35
N THR A 3 -22.85 -5.05 -11.78
CA THR A 3 -21.76 -5.70 -11.07
C THR A 3 -20.77 -4.67 -10.57
N PHE A 4 -20.66 -4.54 -9.25
CA PHE A 4 -19.64 -3.76 -8.50
C PHE A 4 -18.21 -4.34 -8.66
N ARG A 5 -17.85 -4.80 -9.86
CA ARG A 5 -16.56 -5.47 -10.14
C ARG A 5 -15.75 -4.81 -11.26
N ASP A 6 -16.15 -3.63 -11.75
CA ASP A 6 -15.61 -3.13 -13.03
C ASP A 6 -15.02 -1.70 -13.00
N HIS A 7 -14.85 -1.06 -11.83
CA HIS A 7 -14.29 0.30 -11.75
C HIS A 7 -13.13 0.46 -10.76
N LEU A 8 -12.45 -0.63 -10.42
CA LEU A 8 -11.19 -0.61 -9.64
C LEU A 8 -10.02 -1.20 -10.44
N GLY A 9 -10.20 -1.41 -11.76
CA GLY A 9 -9.26 -2.14 -12.61
C GLY A 9 -8.44 -1.31 -13.59
N GLU A 10 -8.64 0.01 -13.69
CA GLU A 10 -7.96 0.81 -14.73
C GLU A 10 -6.70 1.56 -14.25
N THR A 11 -6.31 1.48 -12.98
CA THR A 11 -5.13 2.24 -12.50
C THR A 11 -4.14 1.47 -11.61
N LEU A 12 -4.42 0.21 -11.22
CA LEU A 12 -3.45 -0.60 -10.50
C LEU A 12 -3.45 -2.05 -10.99
N GLU A 13 -2.33 -2.50 -11.52
CA GLU A 13 -2.08 -3.91 -11.77
C GLU A 13 -1.90 -4.59 -10.41
N ILE A 14 -2.94 -5.28 -9.93
CA ILE A 14 -2.84 -6.12 -8.76
C ILE A 14 -1.64 -7.07 -8.88
N GLY A 15 -0.79 -7.13 -7.85
CA GLY A 15 0.50 -7.84 -7.88
C GLY A 15 1.68 -6.97 -8.34
N GLU A 16 1.46 -5.70 -8.65
CA GLU A 16 2.53 -4.73 -8.87
C GLU A 16 3.22 -4.38 -7.56
N ARG A 17 4.54 -4.17 -7.67
CA ARG A 17 5.39 -3.70 -6.58
C ARG A 17 5.67 -2.24 -6.78
N VAL A 18 5.19 -1.44 -5.85
CA VAL A 18 5.34 0.01 -5.88
C VAL A 18 6.17 0.46 -4.69
N ARG A 19 6.97 1.50 -4.92
CA ARG A 19 7.76 2.12 -3.87
C ARG A 19 6.98 3.28 -3.28
N VAL A 20 6.65 3.18 -1.99
CA VAL A 20 5.79 4.14 -1.29
C VAL A 20 6.38 4.50 0.07
N THR A 21 6.10 5.72 0.51
CA THR A 21 6.45 6.17 1.86
C THR A 21 5.32 5.76 2.78
N LEU A 22 5.63 4.97 3.82
CA LEU A 22 4.64 4.63 4.83
C LEU A 22 4.56 5.73 5.88
N GLU A 23 3.34 6.07 6.23
CA GLU A 23 2.97 7.01 7.26
C GLU A 23 2.14 6.27 8.30
N LYS A 24 2.34 6.63 9.57
CA LYS A 24 1.55 6.07 10.66
C LYS A 24 0.37 6.98 10.94
N GLU A 25 -0.84 6.45 10.82
CA GLU A 25 -2.04 7.16 11.24
C GLU A 25 -2.16 7.23 12.78
N ASP A 26 -3.04 8.10 13.27
CA ASP A 26 -3.38 8.23 14.69
C ASP A 26 -3.87 6.93 15.33
N ASP A 27 -4.48 6.02 14.55
CA ASP A 27 -4.93 4.69 15.00
C ASP A 27 -3.78 3.67 15.10
N GLY A 28 -2.58 4.05 14.65
CA GLY A 28 -1.39 3.20 14.64
C GLY A 28 -1.24 2.33 13.40
N THR A 29 -2.17 2.42 12.45
CA THR A 29 -2.12 1.74 11.15
C THR A 29 -1.09 2.39 10.23
N LEU A 30 -0.31 1.57 9.53
CA LEU A 30 0.61 2.03 8.48
C LEU A 30 -0.14 2.17 7.16
N VAL A 31 -0.22 3.40 6.68
CA VAL A 31 -0.79 3.76 5.39
C VAL A 31 0.28 4.34 4.49
N ALA A 32 0.06 4.33 3.19
CA ALA A 32 0.96 4.92 2.22
C ALA A 32 0.15 5.72 1.21
N ALA A 33 0.62 6.92 0.89
CA ALA A 33 0.07 7.67 -0.23
C ALA A 33 0.34 6.93 -1.54
N HIS A 34 -0.64 6.95 -2.43
CA HIS A 34 -0.51 6.32 -3.73
C HIS A 34 0.51 7.10 -4.60
N PRO A 35 1.48 6.42 -5.25
CA PRO A 35 2.51 7.11 -6.04
C PRO A 35 1.95 7.78 -7.29
N ASN A 36 0.81 7.30 -7.79
CA ASN A 36 0.01 7.99 -8.79
C ASN A 36 -0.96 8.96 -8.11
N ASP A 37 -0.68 10.26 -8.25
CA ASP A 37 -1.44 11.39 -7.68
C ASP A 37 -2.94 11.38 -8.06
N SER A 38 -3.30 10.69 -9.15
CA SER A 38 -4.69 10.54 -9.61
C SER A 38 -5.48 9.41 -8.93
N SER A 39 -4.86 8.57 -8.08
CA SER A 39 -5.60 7.53 -7.36
C SER A 39 -6.12 8.06 -6.02
N PRO A 40 -7.44 8.09 -5.81
CA PRO A 40 -8.03 8.60 -4.57
C PRO A 40 -7.94 7.61 -3.39
N LEU A 41 -7.25 6.49 -3.56
CA LEU A 41 -7.18 5.40 -2.58
C LEU A 41 -5.75 5.24 -2.07
N ASP A 42 -5.58 5.42 -0.76
CA ASP A 42 -4.34 5.13 -0.06
C ASP A 42 -4.10 3.61 0.02
N ILE A 43 -2.86 3.24 0.30
CA ILE A 43 -2.42 1.86 0.46
C ILE A 43 -2.29 1.56 1.96
N ALA A 44 -3.03 0.60 2.49
CA ALA A 44 -2.91 0.14 3.86
C ALA A 44 -1.99 -1.08 3.93
N VAL A 45 -0.88 -0.98 4.65
CA VAL A 45 0.02 -2.11 4.84
C VAL A 45 -0.54 -3.04 5.90
N VAL A 46 -0.93 -4.24 5.48
CA VAL A 46 -1.52 -5.26 6.36
C VAL A 46 -0.64 -6.49 6.53
N GLU A 47 0.37 -6.64 5.67
CA GLU A 47 1.31 -7.75 5.68
C GLU A 47 2.75 -7.27 5.49
N GLY A 48 3.72 -8.06 5.95
CA GLY A 48 5.15 -7.75 5.74
C GLY A 48 5.72 -6.68 6.68
N MET A 49 4.94 -6.14 7.62
CA MET A 49 5.43 -5.17 8.62
C MET A 49 6.62 -5.71 9.43
N ALA A 50 6.72 -7.03 9.62
CA ALA A 50 7.87 -7.68 10.27
C ALA A 50 9.22 -7.51 9.52
N LEU A 51 9.19 -7.06 8.25
CA LEU A 51 10.40 -6.71 7.48
C LEU A 51 10.84 -5.27 7.74
N LEU A 52 9.96 -4.43 8.29
CA LEU A 52 10.28 -3.06 8.64
C LEU A 52 11.13 -3.06 9.91
N GLU A 53 12.28 -2.39 9.86
CA GLU A 53 13.13 -2.19 11.04
C GLU A 53 12.55 -1.13 11.99
N GLU A 54 11.75 -0.22 11.44
CA GLU A 54 11.10 0.91 12.14
C GLU A 54 9.68 1.15 11.59
N GLU A 55 8.74 1.44 12.49
CA GLU A 55 7.32 1.69 12.17
C GLU A 55 6.87 3.06 12.72
N PRO A 56 6.77 4.12 11.89
CA PRO A 56 6.88 4.12 10.42
C PRO A 56 8.34 4.20 9.92
N PRO A 57 8.65 3.63 8.74
CA PRO A 57 9.94 3.78 8.10
C PRO A 57 10.16 5.22 7.63
N THR A 58 11.36 5.75 7.89
CA THR A 58 11.78 7.07 7.38
C THR A 58 12.07 7.09 5.88
N GLN A 59 12.32 5.92 5.27
CA GLN A 59 12.59 5.79 3.84
C GLN A 59 11.43 5.09 3.09
N PRO A 60 11.26 5.37 1.78
CA PRO A 60 10.27 4.69 0.97
C PRO A 60 10.60 3.20 0.79
N VAL A 61 9.62 2.33 1.07
CA VAL A 61 9.74 0.87 1.01
C VAL A 61 8.95 0.30 -0.17
N GLU A 62 9.30 -0.91 -0.61
CA GLU A 62 8.60 -1.61 -1.68
C GLU A 62 7.45 -2.45 -1.10
N VAL A 63 6.24 -2.11 -1.54
CA VAL A 63 5.02 -2.83 -1.18
C VAL A 63 4.40 -3.45 -2.43
N GLU A 64 3.99 -4.70 -2.28
CA GLU A 64 3.22 -5.43 -3.28
C GLU A 64 1.73 -5.21 -3.02
N LEU A 65 1.01 -4.79 -4.05
CA LEU A 65 -0.41 -4.46 -3.96
C LEU A 65 -1.24 -5.72 -4.11
N LEU A 66 -2.04 -6.03 -3.10
CA LEU A 66 -2.83 -7.25 -3.05
C LEU A 66 -4.19 -7.07 -3.77
N PRO A 67 -4.79 -8.16 -4.28
CA PRO A 67 -6.14 -8.19 -4.89
C PRO A 67 -7.30 -7.87 -3.91
N ARG A 68 -7.05 -7.15 -2.83
CA ARG A 68 -8.02 -6.89 -1.78
C ARG A 68 -7.86 -5.47 -1.25
N ALA A 69 -8.96 -4.90 -0.77
CA ALA A 69 -8.96 -3.64 -0.04
C ALA A 69 -9.36 -3.90 1.42
N VAL A 70 -8.77 -3.15 2.34
CA VAL A 70 -9.04 -3.19 3.79
C VAL A 70 -9.36 -1.76 4.23
N ASP A 71 -10.45 -1.58 4.96
CA ASP A 71 -10.90 -0.25 5.43
C ASP A 71 -11.03 0.81 4.31
N GLY A 72 -11.42 0.38 3.11
CA GLY A 72 -11.55 1.26 1.95
C GLY A 72 -10.21 1.66 1.29
N ARG A 73 -9.09 1.08 1.74
CA ARG A 73 -7.74 1.30 1.21
C ARG A 73 -7.22 0.05 0.51
N ILE A 74 -6.29 0.21 -0.41
CA ILE A 74 -5.69 -0.91 -1.12
C ILE A 74 -4.80 -1.68 -0.14
N ALA A 75 -4.99 -2.99 0.01
CA ALA A 75 -4.13 -3.76 0.90
C ALA A 75 -2.74 -3.94 0.28
N GLY A 76 -1.71 -3.50 1.00
CA GLY A 76 -0.31 -3.65 0.64
C GLY A 76 0.40 -4.66 1.52
N ARG A 77 1.38 -5.36 0.94
CA ARG A 77 2.32 -6.21 1.65
C ARG A 77 3.73 -5.67 1.44
N VAL A 78 4.46 -5.38 2.52
CA VAL A 78 5.90 -5.07 2.40
C VAL A 78 6.61 -6.32 1.90
N VAL A 79 7.33 -6.18 0.78
CA VAL A 79 8.14 -7.24 0.19
C VAL A 79 9.62 -6.93 0.29
N ASP A 80 9.97 -5.64 0.30
CA ASP A 80 11.33 -5.20 0.49
C ASP A 80 11.35 -3.87 1.26
N ALA A 81 11.96 -3.91 2.43
CA ALA A 81 12.19 -2.73 3.27
C ALA A 81 13.64 -2.24 3.15
N ARG A 82 14.42 -2.68 2.13
CA ARG A 82 15.83 -2.31 2.04
C ARG A 82 15.93 -0.81 1.82
N GLN A 83 16.26 -0.16 2.91
CA GLN A 83 16.85 1.15 2.96
C GLN A 83 18.13 1.04 2.15
N SER A 84 18.12 1.47 0.88
CA SER A 84 19.30 1.43 0.03
C SER A 84 20.33 2.42 0.62
N GLY A 85 21.15 1.92 1.55
CA GLY A 85 22.32 2.59 2.09
C GLY A 85 23.48 2.61 1.11
#